data_AF-A0A2V8LLC2-F1
#
_entry.id   AF-A0A2V8LLC2-F1
#
_cell.length_a   1.000
_cell.length_b   1.000
_cell.length_c   1.000
_cell.angle_alpha   90.00
_cell.angle_beta   90.00
_cell.angle_gamma   90.00
#
_symmetry.space_group_name_H-M   'P 1'
#
loop_
_entity.id
_entity.type
_entity.pdbx_description
1 polymer ?
#
loop_
_entity_poly.entity_id
_entity_poly.type
_entity_poly.pdbx_seq_one_letter_code
_entity_poly.pdbx_strand_id
1 'polypeptide(L)' 'MSASAETLLRQALQLPPNDRAALVEGLITSLDKPDPEFDAIWLKEAESRMAAYRAGELGAVDADEVFTELGRES' A
#
# COMPACT_ATOMS: atom_id res chain seq x y z
N MET A 1 14.60 13.03 -11.51
CA MET A 1 13.40 13.90 -11.53
C MET A 1 13.51 14.84 -12.71
N SER A 2 12.40 15.29 -13.31
CA SER A 2 12.48 16.37 -14.30
C SER A 2 12.83 17.69 -13.61
N ALA A 3 13.40 18.64 -14.36
CA ALA A 3 13.68 19.98 -13.85
C ALA A 3 12.41 20.69 -13.30
N SER A 4 11.25 20.38 -13.88
CA SER A 4 9.95 20.85 -13.39
C SER A 4 9.58 20.25 -12.03
N ALA A 5 9.76 18.93 -11.83
CA ALA A 5 9.45 18.26 -10.59
C ALA A 5 10.34 18.74 -9.43
N GLU A 6 11.62 19.04 -9.69
CA GLU A 6 12.49 19.60 -8.66
C GLU A 6 12.11 21.02 -8.27
N THR A 7 11.67 21.84 -9.22
CA THR A 7 11.17 23.20 -8.94
C THR A 7 9.91 23.16 -8.09
N LEU A 8 8.95 22.29 -8.44
CA LEU A 8 7.73 22.10 -7.67
C LEU A 8 8.01 21.59 -6.25
N LEU A 9 8.94 20.65 -6.09
CA LEU A 9 9.35 20.18 -4.77
C LEU A 9 9.94 21.31 -3.92
N ARG A 10 10.84 22.13 -4.49
CA ARG A 10 11.41 23.28 -3.79
C ARG A 10 10.34 24.26 -3.34
N GLN A 11 9.33 24.53 -4.18
CA GLN A 11 8.19 25.39 -3.84
C GLN A 11 7.31 24.78 -2.75
N ALA A 12 6.97 23.50 -2.87
CA ALA A 12 6.16 22.78 -1.89
C ALA A 12 6.80 22.79 -0.50
N LEU A 13 8.13 22.66 -0.41
CA LEU A 13 8.85 22.69 0.87
C LEU A 13 8.81 24.06 1.57
N GLN A 14 8.48 25.15 0.87
CA GLN A 14 8.31 26.50 1.46
C GLN A 14 6.91 26.74 2.02
N LEU A 15 5.95 25.84 1.76
CA LEU A 15 4.58 25.98 2.23
C LEU A 15 4.45 25.71 3.75
N PRO A 16 3.44 26.29 4.42
CA PRO A 16 3.08 25.92 5.78
C PRO A 16 2.83 24.40 5.93
N PRO A 17 3.04 23.81 7.12
CA PRO A 17 2.89 22.38 7.33
C PRO A 17 1.55 21.79 6.87
N ASN A 18 0.44 22.49 7.09
CA ASN A 18 -0.89 22.01 6.70
C ASN A 18 -1.07 21.99 5.18
N ASP A 19 -0.60 23.01 4.47
CA ASP A 19 -0.69 23.08 3.01
C ASP A 19 0.22 22.02 2.36
N ARG A 20 1.39 21.75 2.96
CA ARG A 20 2.23 20.62 2.56
C ARG A 20 1.52 19.29 2.72
N ALA A 21 0.86 19.06 3.86
CA ALA A 21 0.12 17.83 4.11
C ALA A 21 -1.01 17.64 3.07
N ALA A 22 -1.79 18.69 2.80
CA ALA A 22 -2.85 18.66 1.79
C ALA A 22 -2.31 18.38 0.38
N LEU A 23 -1.17 18.98 0.02
CA LEU A 23 -0.53 18.73 -1.27
C LEU A 23 -0.02 17.28 -1.40
N VAL A 24 0.59 16.75 -0.34
CA VAL A 24 1.05 15.35 -0.29
C VAL A 24 -0.14 14.40 -0.43
N GLU A 25 -1.23 14.64 0.29
CA GLU A 25 -2.46 13.83 0.18
C GLU A 25 -2.96 13.80 -1.26
N GLY A 26 -3.13 14.96 -1.90
CA GLY A 26 -3.60 15.03 -3.29
C GLY A 26 -2.66 14.32 -4.28
N LEU A 27 -1.34 14.38 -4.07
CA LEU A 27 -0.37 13.63 -4.87
C LEU A 27 -0.50 12.13 -4.64
N ILE A 28 -0.61 11.66 -3.40
CA ILE A 28 -0.82 10.24 -3.08
C ILE A 28 -2.11 9.74 -3.71
N THR A 29 -3.23 10.44 -3.54
CA THR A 29 -4.52 10.08 -4.18
C THR A 29 -4.39 10.02 -5.70
N SER A 30 -3.58 10.87 -6.32
CA SER A 30 -3.37 10.84 -7.77
C SER A 30 -2.60 9.60 -8.27
N LEU A 31 -1.82 8.98 -7.38
CA LEU A 31 -1.06 7.75 -7.63
C LEU A 31 -1.89 6.51 -7.28
N ASP A 32 -2.78 6.62 -6.29
CA ASP A 32 -3.70 5.57 -5.85
C ASP A 32 -4.89 5.41 -6.82
N LYS A 33 -4.56 5.11 -8.08
CA LYS A 33 -5.56 4.81 -9.10
C LYS A 33 -5.81 3.31 -9.11
N PRO A 34 -7.03 2.84 -8.80
CA PRO A 34 -7.36 1.43 -8.93
C PRO A 34 -7.17 1.02 -10.39
N ASP A 35 -6.45 -0.07 -10.57
CA ASP A 35 -6.21 -0.68 -11.87
C ASP A 35 -6.90 -2.04 -11.90
N PRO A 36 -8.03 -2.16 -12.62
CA PRO A 36 -8.81 -3.39 -12.67
C PRO A 36 -8.02 -4.61 -13.14
N GLU A 37 -6.96 -4.42 -13.93
CA GLU A 37 -6.10 -5.52 -14.38
C GLU A 37 -5.27 -6.06 -13.21
N PHE A 38 -4.68 -5.17 -12.40
CA PHE A 38 -3.99 -5.58 -11.18
C PHE A 38 -4.96 -6.22 -10.19
N ASP A 39 -6.14 -5.64 -9.98
CA ASP A 39 -7.16 -6.22 -9.07
C ASP A 39 -7.52 -7.65 -9.48
N ALA A 40 -7.67 -7.92 -10.78
CA ALA A 40 -7.95 -9.25 -11.30
C ALA A 40 -6.80 -10.24 -11.05
N ILE A 41 -5.54 -9.80 -11.21
CA ILE A 41 -4.36 -10.62 -10.93
C ILE A 41 -4.27 -10.94 -9.42
N TRP A 42 -4.50 -9.94 -8.56
CA TRP A 42 -4.53 -10.12 -7.11
C TRP A 42 -5.63 -11.06 -6.66
N LEU A 43 -6.83 -10.92 -7.22
CA LEU A 43 -7.95 -11.82 -6.93
C LEU A 43 -7.60 -13.27 -7.29
N LYS A 44 -7.06 -13.49 -8.49
CA LYS A 44 -6.64 -14.82 -8.94
C LYS A 44 -5.60 -15.44 -7.99
N GLU A 45 -4.62 -14.66 -7.56
CA GLU A 45 -3.59 -15.13 -6.62
C GLU A 45 -4.19 -15.46 -5.25
N ALA A 46 -5.09 -14.62 -4.74
CA ALA A 46 -5.76 -14.85 -3.47
C ALA A 46 -6.59 -16.15 -3.49
N GLU A 47 -7.36 -16.37 -4.56
CA GLU A 47 -8.13 -17.59 -4.77
C GLU A 47 -7.24 -18.83 -4.88
N SER A 48 -6.14 -18.74 -5.62
CA SER A 48 -5.14 -19.80 -5.76
C SER A 48 -4.53 -20.20 -4.42
N ARG A 49 -4.07 -19.23 -3.62
CA ARG A 49 -3.52 -19.48 -2.28
C ARG A 49 -4.54 -20.08 -1.33
N MET A 50 -5.79 -19.60 -1.38
CA MET A 50 -6.87 -20.14 -0.55
C MET A 50 -7.19 -21.60 -0.90
N ALA A 51 -7.18 -21.95 -2.19
CA ALA A 51 -7.37 -23.32 -2.65
C ALA A 51 -6.23 -24.24 -2.18
N ALA A 52 -4.97 -23.83 -2.36
CA ALA A 52 -3.81 -24.60 -1.90
C ALA A 52 -3.79 -24.80 -0.39
N TYR A 53 -4.14 -23.78 0.40
CA TYR A 53 -4.28 -23.89 1.84
C TYR A 53 -5.35 -24.92 2.24
N ARG A 54 -6.54 -24.85 1.62
CA ARG A 54 -7.64 -25.80 1.87
C ARG A 54 -7.29 -27.23 1.45
N ALA A 55 -6.44 -27.39 0.44
CA ALA A 55 -5.93 -28.68 -0.01
C ALA A 55 -4.80 -29.23 0.90
N GLY A 56 -4.29 -28.43 1.85
CA GLY A 56 -3.15 -28.78 2.70
C GLY A 56 -1.79 -28.67 2.00
N GLU A 57 -1.75 -28.07 0.81
CA GLU A 57 -0.54 -27.87 0.00
C GLU A 57 0.22 -26.60 0.42
N LEU A 58 -0.44 -25.70 1.14
CA LEU A 58 0.15 -24.48 1.69
C LEU A 58 -0.02 -24.47 3.22
N GLY A 59 1.07 -24.26 3.94
CA GLY A 59 1.05 -24.07 5.39
C GLY A 59 0.51 -22.68 5.78
N ALA A 60 0.02 -22.55 7.01
CA ALA A 60 -0.32 -21.27 7.61
C ALA A 60 0.47 -21.06 8.90
N VAL A 61 0.64 -19.80 9.27
CA VAL A 61 1.20 -19.38 10.57
C VAL A 61 0.02 -18.98 11.47
N ASP A 62 0.15 -19.23 12.76
CA ASP A 62 -0.85 -18.84 13.74
C ASP A 62 -0.95 -17.31 13.83
N ALA A 63 -2.18 -16.79 13.85
CA ALA A 63 -2.40 -15.36 13.84
C ALA A 63 -1.93 -14.68 15.13
N ASP A 64 -2.07 -15.34 16.29
CA ASP A 64 -1.69 -14.80 17.59
C ASP A 64 -0.16 -14.69 17.71
N GLU A 65 0.58 -15.65 17.12
CA GLU A 65 2.05 -15.58 17.02
C GLU A 65 2.49 -14.36 16.20
N VAL A 66 1.86 -14.13 15.05
CA VAL A 66 2.16 -12.98 14.18
C VAL A 66 1.82 -11.65 14.86
N PHE A 67 0.66 -11.55 15.52
CA PHE A 67 0.27 -10.31 16.21
C PHE A 67 1.18 -10.00 17.41
N THR A 68 1.64 -11.03 18.11
CA THR A 68 2.65 -10.91 19.18
C THR A 68 3.97 -10.36 18.63
N GLU A 69 4.46 -10.87 17.49
CA GLU A 69 5.69 -10.38 16.86
C GLU A 69 5.59 -8.91 16.40
N LEU A 70 4.43 -8.51 15.89
CA LEU A 70 4.17 -7.15 15.41
C LEU A 70 3.92 -6.12 16.52
N GLY A 71 3.96 -6.53 17.79
CA GLY A 71 3.67 -5.64 18.94
C GLY A 71 2.24 -5.12 18.95
N ARG A 72 1.31 -5.86 18.33
CA ARG A 72 -0.12 -5.54 18.31
C ARG A 72 -0.82 -6.45 19.32
N GLU A 73 -0.84 -6.04 20.58
CA GLU A 73 -1.64 -6.73 21.59
C GLU A 73 -3.13 -6.48 21.32
N SER A 74 -3.95 -7.54 21.41
CA SER A 74 -5.42 -7.47 21.30
C SER A 74 -6.08 -7.15 22.63
#